data_AF-A0AAW0FM76-F1
#
_entry.id   AF-A0AAW0FM76-F1
#
_cell.length_a   1.000
_cell.length_b   1.000
_cell.length_c   1.000
_cell.angle_alpha   90.00
_cell.angle_beta   90.00
_cell.angle_gamma   90.00
#
_symmetry.space_group_name_H-M   'P 1'
#
loop_
_entity.id
_entity.type
_entity.pdbx_description
1 polymer ?
#
loop_
_entity_poly.entity_id
_entity_poly.type
_entity_poly.pdbx_seq_one_letter_code
_entity_poly.pdbx_strand_id
1 'polypeptide(L)'
;MSVRKSHLQGRNHIRYYCQYYEAKAKETNEWNPKKLNEKVPGPSPKEEEEDSEDEYYLPPPPNLSEMPNPPASAYRYSEEYNKGVNKYEIQETII
;
A
#
# COMPACT_ATOMS: atom_id res chain seq x y z
N MET A 1 9.85 15.63 -4.10
CA MET A 1 9.91 14.91 -2.79
C MET A 1 8.79 15.43 -1.91
N SER A 2 7.90 14.57 -1.40
CA SER A 2 6.83 14.98 -0.48
C SER A 2 7.38 15.29 0.92
N VAL A 3 6.77 16.24 1.63
CA VAL A 3 7.08 16.58 3.02
C VAL A 3 7.07 15.33 3.91
N ARG A 4 6.07 14.46 3.72
CA ARG A 4 5.96 13.20 4.49
C ARG A 4 7.15 12.28 4.25
N LYS A 5 7.57 12.13 2.98
CA LYS A 5 8.72 11.28 2.62
C LYS A 5 10.03 11.82 3.23
N SER A 6 10.23 13.14 3.19
CA SER A 6 11.39 13.78 3.82
C SER A 6 11.41 13.63 5.34
N HIS A 7 10.25 13.69 6.00
CA HIS A 7 10.14 13.51 7.45
C HIS A 7 10.52 12.08 7.87
N LEU A 8 9.96 11.07 7.18
CA LEU A 8 10.20 9.66 7.50
C LEU A 8 11.66 9.23 7.28
N GLN A 9 12.34 9.88 6.34
CA GLN A 9 13.77 9.63 6.08
C GLN A 9 14.70 10.49 6.95
N GLY A 10 14.14 11.37 7.78
CA GLY A 10 14.90 12.26 8.64
C GLY A 10 15.56 11.54 9.82
N ARG A 11 16.75 12.01 10.22
CA ARG A 11 17.53 11.43 11.34
C ARG A 11 16.74 11.34 12.64
N ASN A 12 15.95 12.37 12.94
CA ASN A 12 15.14 12.40 14.16
C ASN A 12 14.03 11.35 14.14
N HIS A 13 13.34 11.18 13.00
CA HIS A 13 12.30 10.16 12.86
C HIS A 13 12.89 8.77 13.09
N ILE A 14 13.97 8.44 12.39
CA ILE A 14 14.66 7.14 12.53
C ILE A 14 15.06 6.91 13.99
N ARG A 15 15.65 7.92 14.65
CA ARG A 15 16.06 7.81 16.06
C ARG A 15 14.88 7.50 16.98
N TYR A 16 13.81 8.30 16.92
CA TYR A 16 12.64 8.10 17.78
C TYR A 16 11.92 6.79 17.48
N TYR A 17 11.85 6.41 16.20
CA TYR A 17 11.29 5.14 15.77
C TYR A 17 12.03 3.95 16.38
N CYS A 18 13.36 3.92 16.30
CA CYS A 18 14.17 2.87 16.93
C CYS A 18 13.96 2.82 18.45
N GLN A 19 14.03 3.97 19.13
CA GLN A 19 13.83 4.04 20.59
C GLN A 19 12.47 3.51 21.04
N TYR A 20 11.41 3.82 20.29
CA TYR A 20 10.05 3.36 20.59
C TYR A 20 9.94 1.84 20.52
N TYR A 21 10.40 1.23 19.43
CA TYR A 21 10.30 -0.23 19.25
C TYR A 21 11.28 -1.00 20.14
N GLU A 22 12.45 -0.42 20.46
CA GLU A 22 13.33 -0.97 21.49
C GLU A 22 12.64 -1.04 22.86
N ALA A 23 11.90 0.00 23.26
CA ALA A 23 11.16 0.00 24.51
C ALA A 23 10.03 -1.02 24.48
N LYS A 24 9.25 -1.07 23.38
CA LYS A 24 8.16 -2.05 23.19
C LYS A 24 8.65 -3.49 23.24
N ALA A 25 9.78 -3.80 22.59
CA ALA A 25 10.34 -5.15 22.59
C ALA A 25 10.89 -5.56 23.97
N LYS A 26 11.38 -4.59 24.76
CA LYS A 26 11.78 -4.84 26.16
C LYS A 26 10.58 -5.13 27.04
N GLU A 27 9.45 -4.44 26.83
CA GLU A 27 8.19 -4.72 27.53
C GLU A 27 7.67 -6.14 27.23
N THR A 28 7.73 -6.57 25.96
CA THR A 28 7.27 -7.91 25.56
C THR A 28 8.28 -9.03 25.84
N ASN A 29 9.47 -8.68 26.35
CA ASN A 29 10.60 -9.60 26.57
C ASN A 29 11.07 -10.35 25.30
N GLU A 30 10.70 -9.81 24.12
CA GLU A 30 11.10 -10.32 22.80
C GLU A 30 12.37 -9.64 22.28
N TRP A 31 12.87 -8.62 23.00
CA TRP A 31 14.10 -7.93 22.67
C TRP A 31 15.31 -8.87 22.76
N ASN A 32 15.78 -9.35 21.60
CA ASN A 32 16.91 -10.25 21.51
C ASN A 32 18.02 -9.69 20.61
N PRO A 33 19.02 -8.98 21.17
CA PRO A 33 20.10 -8.37 20.38
C PRO A 33 20.99 -9.41 19.69
N LYS A 34 20.94 -10.68 20.10
CA LYS A 34 21.71 -11.80 19.52
C LYS A 34 21.06 -12.44 18.29
N LYS A 35 19.83 -12.05 17.93
CA LYS A 35 19.18 -12.53 16.69
C LYS A 35 19.52 -11.66 15.47
N LEU A 36 20.12 -10.49 15.68
CA LEU A 36 20.47 -9.56 14.59
C LEU A 36 21.72 -10.02 13.82
N ASN A 37 22.62 -10.75 14.47
CA ASN A 37 23.83 -11.34 13.89
C ASN A 37 23.63 -12.78 13.43
N GLU A 38 22.51 -13.41 13.79
CA GLU A 38 22.05 -14.55 13.01
C GLU A 38 21.79 -14.02 11.62
N LYS A 39 22.46 -14.63 10.65
CA LYS A 39 22.36 -14.34 9.24
C LYS A 39 20.91 -14.61 8.87
N VAL A 40 20.04 -13.62 9.11
CA VAL A 40 18.71 -13.59 8.53
C VAL A 40 18.97 -13.92 7.07
N PRO A 41 18.40 -14.99 6.50
CA PRO A 41 18.46 -15.15 5.06
C PRO A 41 18.03 -13.78 4.55
N GLY A 42 18.96 -13.07 3.90
CA GLY A 42 18.64 -11.80 3.29
C GLY A 42 17.38 -12.04 2.45
N PRO A 43 16.58 -11.01 2.14
CA PRO A 43 15.61 -11.22 1.08
C PRO A 43 16.38 -11.89 -0.05
N SER A 44 16.00 -13.14 -0.36
CA SER A 44 16.28 -13.70 -1.67
C SER A 44 16.00 -12.55 -2.62
N PRO A 45 16.81 -12.31 -3.68
CA PRO A 45 16.30 -11.54 -4.80
C PRO A 45 14.90 -12.10 -5.00
N LYS A 46 13.88 -11.29 -4.70
CA LYS A 46 12.55 -11.61 -5.15
C LYS A 46 12.80 -11.56 -6.64
N GLU A 47 12.90 -12.75 -7.24
CA GLU A 47 12.50 -12.94 -8.63
C GLU A 47 11.31 -12.01 -8.76
N GLU A 48 11.42 -11.05 -9.69
CA GLU A 48 10.34 -10.15 -10.02
C GLU A 48 9.12 -11.07 -10.14
N GLU A 49 8.28 -11.09 -9.08
CA GLU A 49 7.01 -11.77 -9.15
C GLU A 49 6.33 -10.93 -10.21
N GLU A 50 6.34 -11.48 -11.43
CA GLU A 50 5.50 -11.06 -12.53
C GLU A 50 4.14 -10.89 -11.87
N ASP A 51 3.79 -9.63 -11.63
CA ASP A 51 2.58 -9.22 -10.95
C ASP A 51 1.47 -9.78 -11.82
N SER A 52 1.02 -10.98 -11.45
CA SER A 52 0.11 -11.77 -12.25
C SER A 52 -1.06 -10.85 -12.53
N GLU A 53 -1.41 -10.70 -13.81
CA GLU A 53 -2.34 -9.70 -14.34
C GLU A 53 -3.75 -9.68 -13.71
N ASP A 54 -3.97 -10.51 -12.71
CA ASP A 54 -5.10 -10.54 -11.79
C ASP A 54 -4.85 -9.66 -10.55
N GLU A 55 -4.34 -8.44 -10.73
CA GLU A 55 -4.43 -7.40 -9.70
C GLU A 55 -5.93 -7.21 -9.38
N TYR A 56 -6.34 -7.66 -8.20
CA TYR A 56 -7.75 -7.75 -7.80
C TYR A 56 -8.30 -6.35 -7.49
N TYR A 57 -8.71 -5.63 -8.52
CA TYR A 57 -9.33 -4.32 -8.38
C TYR A 57 -10.75 -4.47 -7.83
N LEU A 58 -10.99 -3.89 -6.65
CA LEU A 58 -12.34 -3.75 -6.12
C LEU A 58 -13.16 -2.81 -7.02
N PRO A 59 -14.46 -3.07 -7.23
CA PRO A 59 -15.31 -2.15 -7.96
C PRO A 59 -15.30 -0.77 -7.26
N PRO A 60 -15.44 0.33 -8.02
CA PRO A 60 -15.56 1.63 -7.41
C PRO A 60 -16.72 1.64 -6.41
N PRO A 61 -16.59 2.37 -5.29
CA PRO A 61 -17.67 2.46 -4.33
C PRO A 61 -18.94 3.02 -5.01
N PRO A 62 -20.14 2.57 -4.61
CA PRO A 62 -21.37 3.13 -5.13
C PRO A 62 -21.45 4.62 -4.80
N ASN A 63 -22.02 5.40 -5.72
CA ASN A 63 -22.25 6.81 -5.48
C ASN A 63 -23.27 7.00 -4.36
N LEU A 64 -23.05 8.01 -3.51
CA LEU A 64 -24.03 8.42 -2.51
C LEU A 64 -25.25 9.02 -3.24
N SER A 65 -26.43 8.44 -3.02
CA SER A 65 -27.69 9.01 -3.50
C SER A 65 -27.81 10.47 -3.04
N GLU A 66 -28.25 11.36 -3.93
CA GLU A 66 -28.41 12.82 -3.72
C GLU A 66 -27.16 13.70 -3.82
N MET A 67 -25.97 13.14 -4.04
CA MET A 67 -24.75 13.93 -4.30
C MET A 67 -24.41 13.99 -5.80
N PRO A 68 -23.91 15.14 -6.31
CA PRO A 68 -23.38 15.19 -7.67
C PRO A 68 -22.13 14.32 -7.79
N ASN A 69 -21.90 13.74 -8.97
CA ASN A 69 -20.70 12.96 -9.25
C ASN A 69 -19.44 13.79 -8.92
N PRO A 70 -18.39 13.18 -8.34
CA PRO A 70 -17.16 13.89 -8.07
C PRO A 70 -16.55 14.41 -9.39
N PRO A 71 -15.82 15.54 -9.35
CA PRO A 71 -15.10 16.03 -10.51
C PRO A 71 -14.08 15.00 -11.00
N ALA A 72 -13.78 15.02 -12.30
CA ALA A 72 -12.76 14.16 -12.88
C ALA A 72 -11.43 14.31 -12.13
N SER A 73 -10.78 13.19 -11.83
CA SER A 73 -9.49 13.20 -11.13
C SER A 73 -8.45 14.03 -11.89
N ALA A 74 -7.70 14.86 -11.18
CA ALA A 74 -6.58 15.62 -11.74
C ALA A 74 -5.37 14.74 -12.10
N TYR A 75 -5.29 13.54 -11.52
CA TYR A 75 -4.25 12.54 -11.80
C TYR A 75 -4.78 11.54 -12.83
N ARG A 76 -3.95 11.22 -13.85
CA ARG A 76 -4.29 10.23 -14.88
C ARG A 76 -4.19 8.79 -14.35
N TYR A 77 -5.18 8.37 -13.58
CA TYR A 77 -5.45 6.95 -13.28
C TYR A 77 -6.15 6.24 -14.44
N SER A 78 -6.17 6.83 -15.64
CA SER A 78 -7.10 6.43 -16.71
C SER A 78 -6.89 5.00 -17.20
N GLU A 79 -5.70 4.43 -17.10
CA GLU A 79 -5.49 3.03 -17.53
C GLU A 79 -5.96 2.05 -16.44
N GLU A 80 -5.57 2.28 -15.18
CA GLU A 80 -5.99 1.50 -14.01
C GLU A 80 -7.51 1.55 -13.79
N TYR A 81 -8.11 2.74 -13.91
CA TYR A 81 -9.55 2.95 -13.72
C TYR A 81 -10.39 2.30 -14.83
N ASN A 82 -10.00 2.44 -16.10
CA ASN A 82 -10.76 1.85 -17.22
C ASN A 82 -10.69 0.31 -17.23
N LYS A 83 -9.63 -0.29 -16.66
CA LYS A 83 -9.51 -1.76 -16.54
C LYS A 83 -10.58 -2.35 -15.62
N GLY A 84 -11.00 -1.60 -14.59
CA GLY A 84 -12.08 -1.99 -13.67
C GLY A 84 -13.50 -1.73 -14.20
N VAL A 85 -13.71 -0.72 -15.05
CA VAL A 85 -15.03 -0.36 -15.58
C VAL A 85 -15.51 -1.31 -16.69
N ASN A 86 -14.63 -1.69 -17.62
CA ASN A 86 -15.01 -2.49 -18.81
C ASN A 86 -15.47 -3.94 -18.49
N LYS A 87 -15.17 -4.48 -17.31
CA LYS A 87 -15.60 -5.85 -16.94
C LYS A 87 -17.10 -5.95 -16.60
N TYR A 88 -17.75 -4.84 -16.23
CA TYR A 88 -19.12 -4.85 -15.71
C TYR A 88 -20.17 -4.26 -16.67
N GLU A 89 -19.77 -3.79 -17.86
CA GLU A 89 -20.65 -3.11 -18.82
C GLU A 89 -21.46 -4.07 -19.73
N ILE A 90 -21.34 -5.40 -19.56
CA ILE A 90 -21.96 -6.40 -20.47
C ILE A 90 -23.24 -7.06 -19.89
N GLN A 91 -23.77 -6.64 -18.74
CA GLN A 91 -24.93 -7.31 -18.11
C GLN A 91 -26.24 -6.49 -18.09
N GLU A 92 -26.31 -5.33 -18.74
CA GLU A 92 -27.58 -4.60 -18.89
C GLU A 92 -27.99 -4.46 -20.37
N THR A 93 -28.29 -5.58 -21.04
CA THR A 93 -29.06 -5.56 -22.30
C THR A 93 -29.88 -6.83 -22.51
N ILE A 94 -30.84 -7.12 -21.63
CA ILE A 94 -31.98 -8.06 -21.83
C ILE A 94 -33.08 -7.52 -20.88
N ILE A 95 -34.26 -6.97 -21.25
CA ILE A 95 -35.22 -7.08 -22.38
C ILE A 95 -35.76 -5.69 -22.71
#